data_AF-A0A1M7GN93-F1
#
_entry.id   AF-A0A1M7GN93-F1
#
_cell.length_a   1.000
_cell.length_b   1.000
_cell.length_c   1.000
_cell.angle_alpha   90.00
_cell.angle_beta   90.00
_cell.angle_gamma   90.00
#
_symmetry.space_group_name_H-M   'P 1'
#
loop_
_entity.id
_entity.type
_entity.pdbx_description
1 polymer ?
#
loop_
_entity_poly.entity_id
_entity_poly.type
_entity_poly.pdbx_seq_one_letter_code
_entity_poly.pdbx_strand_id
1 'polypeptide(L)'
;MVWASKKSVLFTSTAVIASLVAGAAFAGGFALREQSAYYQGMSFAGNGTTGPSISSVFWNPATITGAKDGLTVEAHNSFILPQAEIKGTNTVLGTPFAVDTGDIVSDAWVGSTYVSYKLSDDWYLGMALNAPFGLSTKVSNSNWAGAGYNRSSKVFSINANPMVGYKINDMFSVAVGVQVQYMDVRLKNSIAAPALASAGTALEGDGTGVGLTAGLTFKPFEGTEFGLGYRSTISTSLGGTVALPVPAGGLPAGTYAITTELMTPETVTLSVKQRVMDNLRVLGTFEWTNWSRLKAPKVTLDNFGGATLTSLPFNYNDGYFAALGMEYDFNQQLTLRAGAAYEWSPISTDIRSARLPDNDRIWVSGGASYAFNDSLSFDFGYTHIFGTDTDLRIVPGHQDYSVTKGSLIGTVDSSVDILSASLRYTF
;
A
#
# COMPACT_ATOMS: atom_id res chain seq x y z
N MET A 1 -39.93 -8.61 -34.34
CA MET A 1 -40.07 -7.70 -33.19
C MET A 1 -39.03 -8.07 -32.16
N VAL A 2 -38.09 -7.15 -31.94
CA VAL A 2 -36.89 -7.29 -31.11
C VAL A 2 -37.15 -6.55 -29.82
N TRP A 3 -37.49 -7.25 -28.74
CA TRP A 3 -37.46 -6.66 -27.39
C TRP A 3 -37.31 -7.72 -26.30
N ALA A 4 -36.21 -8.49 -26.36
CA ALA A 4 -35.79 -9.39 -25.29
C ALA A 4 -34.30 -9.69 -25.38
N SER A 5 -33.41 -8.69 -25.22
CA SER A 5 -31.97 -8.96 -25.08
C SER A 5 -31.14 -7.90 -24.34
N LYS A 6 -31.74 -6.88 -23.72
CA LYS A 6 -30.96 -5.75 -23.17
C LYS A 6 -30.90 -5.64 -21.64
N LYS A 7 -31.57 -6.50 -20.86
CA LYS A 7 -31.52 -6.39 -19.39
C LYS A 7 -30.30 -7.06 -18.74
N SER A 8 -29.80 -8.15 -19.31
CA SER A 8 -28.60 -8.84 -18.80
C SER A 8 -27.31 -8.08 -19.10
N VAL A 9 -27.22 -7.42 -20.26
CA VAL A 9 -26.03 -6.61 -20.63
C VAL A 9 -25.98 -5.28 -19.88
N LEU A 10 -27.14 -4.67 -19.55
CA LEU A 10 -27.15 -3.43 -18.76
C LEU A 10 -26.67 -3.66 -17.30
N PHE A 11 -26.91 -4.82 -16.70
CA PHE A 11 -26.35 -5.15 -15.38
C PHE A 11 -24.83 -5.38 -15.41
N THR A 12 -24.27 -5.83 -16.53
CA THR A 12 -22.82 -6.02 -16.70
C THR A 12 -22.08 -4.70 -16.92
N SER A 13 -22.73 -3.71 -17.54
CA SER A 13 -22.11 -2.40 -17.81
C SER A 13 -22.10 -1.46 -16.61
N THR A 14 -23.00 -1.64 -15.63
CA THR A 14 -23.10 -0.75 -14.45
C THR A 14 -22.29 -1.24 -13.24
N ALA A 15 -21.72 -2.45 -13.27
CA ALA A 15 -20.86 -2.98 -12.19
C ALA A 15 -19.35 -2.70 -12.39
N VAL A 16 -18.94 -2.10 -13.51
CA VAL A 16 -17.55 -1.66 -13.75
C VAL A 16 -17.37 -0.18 -13.34
N ILE A 17 -18.01 0.24 -12.25
CA ILE A 17 -17.72 1.56 -11.68
C ILE A 17 -16.28 1.52 -11.18
N ALA A 18 -15.42 2.18 -11.95
CA ALA A 18 -14.04 2.48 -11.63
C ALA A 18 -13.96 3.09 -10.22
N SER A 19 -13.69 2.23 -9.23
CA SER A 19 -13.43 2.64 -7.85
C SER A 19 -11.93 2.88 -7.73
N LEU A 20 -11.45 3.94 -8.38
CA LEU A 20 -10.08 4.43 -8.26
C LEU A 20 -10.10 5.71 -7.44
N VAL A 21 -10.38 5.53 -6.15
CA VAL A 21 -9.96 6.47 -5.12
C VAL A 21 -9.02 5.66 -4.24
N ALA A 22 -7.76 6.07 -4.15
CA ALA A 22 -6.77 5.55 -3.23
C ALA A 22 -6.48 6.63 -2.19
N GLY A 23 -6.80 6.36 -0.93
CA GLY A 23 -6.37 7.11 0.25
C GLY A 23 -5.52 6.20 1.15
N ALA A 24 -4.87 6.78 2.16
CA ALA A 24 -3.81 6.17 2.95
C ALA A 24 -4.21 5.21 4.08
N ALA A 25 -3.30 4.29 4.42
CA ALA A 25 -2.91 4.03 5.81
C ALA A 25 -1.50 3.45 5.84
N PHE A 26 -0.77 3.77 6.90
CA PHE A 26 0.60 3.32 7.03
C PHE A 26 0.66 1.96 7.68
N ALA A 27 1.74 1.25 7.37
CA ALA A 27 2.49 0.20 8.05
C ALA A 27 3.40 -0.38 6.95
N GLY A 28 4.71 -0.45 7.18
CA GLY A 28 5.61 -0.88 6.11
C GLY A 28 5.88 0.23 5.08
N GLY A 29 6.13 1.46 5.56
CA GLY A 29 6.29 2.62 4.67
C GLY A 29 4.98 2.96 3.96
N PHE A 30 5.03 3.52 2.75
CA PHE A 30 3.83 3.92 2.00
C PHE A 30 3.24 2.83 1.12
N ALA A 31 3.56 1.56 1.39
CA ALA A 31 2.89 0.42 0.75
C ALA A 31 1.50 0.21 1.34
N LEU A 32 0.55 -0.22 0.51
CA LEU A 32 -0.81 -0.54 0.93
C LEU A 32 -1.06 -2.03 0.79
N ARG A 33 -1.50 -2.69 1.87
CA ARG A 33 -1.76 -4.13 1.88
C ARG A 33 -3.22 -4.47 1.58
N GLU A 34 -4.11 -3.48 1.64
CA GLU A 34 -5.58 -3.54 1.55
C GLU A 34 -6.12 -3.90 0.14
N GLN A 35 -5.45 -4.84 -0.54
CA GLN A 35 -5.74 -5.31 -1.90
C GLN A 35 -6.76 -6.47 -1.93
N SER A 36 -7.22 -6.95 -0.77
CA SER A 36 -8.18 -8.05 -0.72
C SER A 36 -8.98 -8.06 0.57
N ALA A 37 -10.29 -7.87 0.45
CA ALA A 37 -11.22 -8.04 1.57
C ALA A 37 -11.28 -9.49 2.08
N TYR A 38 -11.03 -10.48 1.22
CA TYR A 38 -10.98 -11.89 1.59
C TYR A 38 -9.80 -12.17 2.54
N TYR A 39 -8.61 -11.69 2.19
CA TYR A 39 -7.41 -11.88 3.00
C TYR A 39 -7.31 -10.92 4.20
N GLN A 40 -8.01 -9.76 4.16
CA GLN A 40 -8.10 -8.84 5.29
C GLN A 40 -8.52 -9.55 6.57
N GLY A 41 -9.52 -10.45 6.51
CA GLY A 41 -10.03 -11.18 7.67
C GLY A 41 -9.05 -12.17 8.32
N MET A 42 -7.91 -12.45 7.68
CA MET A 42 -6.85 -13.34 8.19
C MET A 42 -5.53 -12.58 8.42
N SER A 43 -5.56 -11.25 8.49
CA SER A 43 -4.36 -10.41 8.50
C SER A 43 -3.39 -10.79 7.36
N PHE A 44 -3.93 -11.11 6.18
CA PHE A 44 -3.17 -11.53 5.00
C PHE A 44 -2.34 -12.82 5.13
N ALA A 45 -2.64 -13.68 6.10
CA ALA A 45 -2.05 -15.02 6.16
C ALA A 45 -2.50 -15.88 4.96
N GLY A 46 -1.54 -16.55 4.30
CA GLY A 46 -1.80 -17.41 3.14
C GLY A 46 -2.04 -16.68 1.82
N ASN A 47 -1.88 -15.35 1.79
CA ASN A 47 -2.18 -14.48 0.65
C ASN A 47 -1.42 -14.78 -0.66
N GLY A 48 -0.36 -15.59 -0.62
CA GLY A 48 0.37 -16.10 -1.79
C GLY A 48 -0.03 -17.51 -2.24
N THR A 49 -1.08 -18.13 -1.68
CA THR A 49 -1.56 -19.47 -2.06
C THR A 49 -2.87 -19.41 -2.85
N THR A 50 -3.18 -20.44 -3.65
CA THR A 50 -4.48 -20.53 -4.34
C THR A 50 -5.63 -20.55 -3.34
N GLY A 51 -6.81 -20.10 -3.74
CA GLY A 51 -7.98 -20.11 -2.88
C GLY A 51 -9.25 -19.73 -3.64
N PRO A 52 -10.40 -19.65 -2.95
CA PRO A 52 -11.64 -19.20 -3.55
C PRO A 52 -11.56 -17.80 -4.16
N SER A 53 -10.71 -16.92 -3.61
CA SER A 53 -10.50 -15.57 -4.13
C SER A 53 -9.26 -15.53 -5.05
N ILE A 54 -9.42 -15.01 -6.26
CA ILE A 54 -8.32 -14.78 -7.20
C ILE A 54 -7.47 -13.54 -6.84
N SER A 55 -7.87 -12.71 -5.89
CA SER A 55 -7.08 -11.54 -5.43
C SER A 55 -5.66 -11.85 -4.95
N SER A 56 -5.38 -13.11 -4.60
CA SER A 56 -4.05 -13.61 -4.24
C SER A 56 -2.98 -13.32 -5.31
N VAL A 57 -3.39 -13.15 -6.57
CA VAL A 57 -2.47 -12.84 -7.68
C VAL A 57 -1.68 -11.55 -7.48
N PHE A 58 -2.14 -10.64 -6.61
CA PHE A 58 -1.34 -9.48 -6.22
C PHE A 58 -0.03 -9.91 -5.56
N TRP A 59 -0.05 -10.85 -4.62
CA TRP A 59 1.15 -11.31 -3.93
C TRP A 59 1.89 -12.39 -4.71
N ASN A 60 1.17 -13.33 -5.33
CA ASN A 60 1.76 -14.40 -6.13
C ASN A 60 0.94 -14.64 -7.40
N PRO A 61 1.40 -14.22 -8.59
CA PRO A 61 0.63 -14.37 -9.81
C PRO A 61 0.35 -15.85 -10.18
N ALA A 62 1.13 -16.82 -9.67
CA ALA A 62 0.89 -18.24 -9.96
C ALA A 62 -0.40 -18.77 -9.32
N THR A 63 -1.00 -18.03 -8.39
CA THR A 63 -2.29 -18.44 -7.80
C THR A 63 -3.47 -18.27 -8.77
N ILE A 64 -3.26 -17.62 -9.91
CA ILE A 64 -4.23 -17.56 -11.02
C ILE A 64 -4.63 -18.96 -11.51
N THR A 65 -3.75 -19.97 -11.38
CA THR A 65 -4.05 -21.35 -11.78
C THR A 65 -5.01 -22.06 -10.82
N GLY A 66 -5.37 -21.41 -9.70
CA GLY A 66 -6.45 -21.83 -8.82
C GLY A 66 -7.83 -21.25 -9.18
N ALA A 67 -7.90 -20.40 -10.21
CA ALA A 67 -9.18 -19.84 -10.67
C ALA A 67 -10.11 -20.94 -11.18
N LYS A 68 -11.42 -20.75 -10.97
CA LYS A 68 -12.47 -21.63 -11.50
C LYS A 68 -12.50 -21.56 -13.04
N ASP A 69 -13.14 -22.58 -13.64
CA ASP A 69 -13.47 -22.57 -15.06
C ASP A 69 -14.33 -21.34 -15.41
N GLY A 70 -14.16 -20.81 -16.62
CA GLY A 70 -14.87 -19.64 -17.10
C GLY A 70 -14.18 -18.32 -16.77
N LEU A 71 -14.94 -17.23 -16.86
CA LEU A 71 -14.49 -15.89 -16.50
C LEU A 71 -14.80 -15.67 -15.02
N THR A 72 -13.79 -15.32 -14.21
CA THR A 72 -14.01 -14.89 -12.82
C THR A 72 -13.61 -13.43 -12.68
N VAL A 73 -14.45 -12.67 -11.99
CA VAL A 73 -14.25 -11.25 -11.69
C VAL A 73 -14.43 -11.01 -10.20
N GLU A 74 -13.52 -10.28 -9.60
CA GLU A 74 -13.58 -9.89 -8.19
C GLU A 74 -13.35 -8.39 -8.05
N ALA A 75 -14.13 -7.74 -7.18
CA ALA A 75 -13.93 -6.35 -6.78
C ALA A 75 -13.85 -6.29 -5.27
N HIS A 76 -12.73 -5.80 -4.74
CA HIS A 76 -12.50 -5.61 -3.31
C HIS A 76 -12.35 -4.12 -3.01
N ASN A 77 -12.92 -3.71 -1.89
CA ASN A 77 -12.86 -2.35 -1.40
C ASN A 77 -12.55 -2.37 0.09
N SER A 78 -11.62 -1.53 0.49
CA SER A 78 -11.23 -1.36 1.89
C SER A 78 -11.40 0.11 2.26
N PHE A 79 -12.15 0.36 3.33
CA PHE A 79 -12.27 1.65 3.96
C PHE A 79 -11.36 1.69 5.17
N ILE A 80 -10.38 2.59 5.13
CA ILE A 80 -9.36 2.70 6.15
C ILE A 80 -9.60 3.97 6.95
N LEU A 81 -9.64 3.80 8.26
CA LEU A 81 -9.97 4.81 9.26
C LEU A 81 -8.77 4.95 10.21
N PRO A 82 -7.67 5.59 9.75
CA PRO A 82 -6.50 5.81 10.57
C PRO A 82 -6.73 6.99 11.52
N GLN A 83 -6.11 6.93 12.69
CA GLN A 83 -5.97 8.07 13.60
C GLN A 83 -4.48 8.18 13.98
N ALA A 84 -3.93 9.39 13.88
CA ALA A 84 -2.56 9.63 14.27
C ALA A 84 -2.37 11.07 14.74
N GLU A 85 -1.69 11.26 15.87
CA GLU A 85 -1.35 12.57 16.41
C GLU A 85 0.13 12.62 16.77
N ILE A 86 0.80 13.74 16.46
CA ILE A 86 2.15 14.02 16.91
C ILE A 86 2.07 15.05 18.04
N LYS A 87 2.52 14.64 19.23
CA LYS A 87 2.68 15.52 20.39
C LYS A 87 4.14 15.87 20.54
N GLY A 88 4.50 17.13 20.32
CA GLY A 88 5.91 17.47 20.12
C GLY A 88 6.29 18.90 20.48
N THR A 89 7.53 19.06 20.90
CA THR A 89 8.18 20.35 21.14
C THR A 89 9.29 20.55 20.12
N ASN A 90 9.31 21.74 19.50
CA ASN A 90 10.38 22.15 18.61
C ASN A 90 11.22 23.25 19.28
N THR A 91 12.54 23.12 19.25
CA THR A 91 13.47 24.12 19.79
C THR A 91 14.29 24.73 18.67
N VAL A 92 14.10 26.03 18.43
CA VAL A 92 14.77 26.76 17.34
C VAL A 92 15.58 27.88 17.96
N LEU A 93 16.89 27.87 17.71
CA LEU A 93 17.83 28.85 18.30
C LEU A 93 17.68 28.98 19.83
N GLY A 94 17.41 27.86 20.52
CA GLY A 94 17.22 27.81 21.98
C GLY A 94 15.83 28.19 22.48
N THR A 95 14.89 28.56 21.60
CA THR A 95 13.51 28.89 21.99
C THR A 95 12.58 27.69 21.75
N PRO A 96 11.98 27.11 22.81
CA PRO A 96 11.05 26.00 22.69
C PRO A 96 9.66 26.48 22.27
N PHE A 97 8.96 25.65 21.50
CA PHE A 97 7.59 25.86 21.07
C PHE A 97 6.88 24.50 20.98
N ALA A 98 5.78 24.36 21.70
CA ALA A 98 5.00 23.13 21.80
C ALA A 98 3.57 23.41 21.30
N VAL A 99 3.24 22.83 20.15
CA VAL A 99 1.90 22.85 19.57
C VAL A 99 1.74 21.54 18.80
N ASP A 100 0.74 20.77 19.20
CA ASP A 100 0.46 19.45 18.64
C ASP A 100 -0.20 19.58 17.26
N THR A 101 -0.17 18.49 16.50
CA THR A 101 -0.71 18.47 15.15
C THR A 101 -2.22 18.40 15.07
N GLY A 102 -2.88 17.87 16.12
CA GLY A 102 -4.17 17.21 15.99
C GLY A 102 -4.05 15.95 15.12
N ASP A 103 -5.18 15.42 14.65
CA ASP A 103 -5.17 14.30 13.71
C ASP A 103 -4.47 14.71 12.40
N ILE A 104 -3.48 13.91 11.98
CA ILE A 104 -2.67 14.15 10.79
C ILE A 104 -3.01 13.24 9.62
N VAL A 105 -3.81 12.21 9.83
CA VAL A 105 -4.15 11.24 8.78
C VAL A 105 -5.55 11.52 8.25
N SER A 106 -5.90 10.88 7.15
CA SER A 106 -7.20 11.07 6.52
C SER A 106 -7.77 9.72 6.15
N ASP A 107 -9.07 9.58 6.35
CA ASP A 107 -9.84 8.44 5.91
C ASP A 107 -9.62 8.17 4.42
N ALA A 108 -9.71 6.89 4.09
CA ALA A 108 -9.24 6.39 2.83
C ALA A 108 -10.12 5.29 2.29
N TRP A 109 -10.32 5.33 0.98
CA TRP A 109 -10.85 4.20 0.23
C TRP A 109 -9.69 3.60 -0.56
N VAL A 110 -9.61 2.27 -0.62
CA VAL A 110 -8.67 1.54 -1.48
C VAL A 110 -9.46 0.48 -2.23
N GLY A 111 -9.44 0.56 -3.56
CA GLY A 111 -10.12 -0.37 -4.45
C GLY A 111 -9.13 -1.26 -5.20
N SER A 112 -9.53 -2.51 -5.44
CA SER A 112 -8.81 -3.44 -6.30
C SER A 112 -9.76 -4.34 -7.06
N THR A 113 -9.44 -4.63 -8.32
CA THR A 113 -10.24 -5.49 -9.20
C THR A 113 -9.36 -6.55 -9.83
N TYR A 114 -9.85 -7.77 -9.88
CA TYR A 114 -9.17 -8.92 -10.44
C TYR A 114 -10.05 -9.60 -11.48
N VAL A 115 -9.45 -10.03 -12.57
CA VAL A 115 -10.12 -10.79 -13.64
C VAL A 115 -9.25 -11.99 -13.97
N SER A 116 -9.86 -13.17 -14.11
CA SER A 116 -9.19 -14.37 -14.58
C SER A 116 -10.00 -15.06 -15.67
N TYR A 117 -9.30 -15.64 -16.64
CA TYR A 117 -9.90 -16.48 -17.67
C TYR A 117 -9.04 -17.71 -17.90
N LYS A 118 -9.62 -18.90 -17.70
CA LYS A 118 -8.97 -20.17 -18.01
C LYS A 118 -9.09 -20.43 -19.51
N LEU A 119 -7.99 -20.27 -20.23
CA LEU A 119 -7.93 -20.44 -21.69
C LEU A 119 -7.92 -21.91 -22.10
N SER A 120 -7.23 -22.76 -21.33
CA SER A 120 -7.22 -24.21 -21.45
C SER A 120 -6.94 -24.84 -20.08
N ASP A 121 -6.80 -26.18 -20.00
CA ASP A 121 -6.52 -26.86 -18.73
C ASP A 121 -5.26 -26.37 -18.01
N ASP A 122 -4.26 -25.94 -18.79
CA ASP A 122 -2.97 -25.51 -18.26
C ASP A 122 -2.73 -24.00 -18.34
N TRP A 123 -3.43 -23.28 -19.22
CA TRP A 123 -3.17 -21.86 -19.48
C TRP A 123 -4.25 -20.94 -18.89
N TYR A 124 -3.79 -19.95 -18.13
CA TYR A 124 -4.63 -18.97 -17.44
C TYR A 124 -4.19 -17.57 -17.81
N LEU A 125 -5.15 -16.71 -18.10
CA LEU A 125 -4.93 -15.28 -18.30
C LEU A 125 -5.51 -14.52 -17.10
N GLY A 126 -4.80 -13.50 -16.66
CA GLY A 126 -5.22 -12.67 -15.53
C GLY A 126 -4.97 -11.19 -15.75
N MET A 127 -5.75 -10.36 -15.07
CA MET A 127 -5.53 -8.93 -14.97
C MET A 127 -5.85 -8.47 -13.55
N ALA A 128 -4.91 -7.76 -12.94
CA ALA A 128 -5.12 -7.10 -11.65
C ALA A 128 -5.04 -5.58 -11.82
N LEU A 129 -6.01 -4.85 -11.27
CA LEU A 129 -6.02 -3.40 -11.12
C LEU A 129 -6.03 -3.09 -9.62
N ASN A 130 -5.04 -2.36 -9.12
CA ASN A 130 -4.87 -2.12 -7.68
C ASN A 130 -4.14 -0.81 -7.38
N ALA A 131 -4.01 -0.49 -6.09
CA ALA A 131 -3.27 0.67 -5.59
C ALA A 131 -2.19 0.22 -4.59
N PRO A 132 -0.98 -0.17 -5.06
CA PRO A 132 0.05 -0.78 -4.21
C PRO A 132 0.72 0.21 -3.24
N PHE A 133 0.64 1.52 -3.49
CA PHE A 133 1.28 2.57 -2.70
C PHE A 133 0.34 3.74 -2.45
N GLY A 134 0.36 4.30 -1.23
CA GLY A 134 -0.46 5.43 -0.84
C GLY A 134 -0.03 6.10 0.48
N LEU A 135 -0.16 7.43 0.53
CA LEU A 135 0.12 8.29 1.68
C LEU A 135 -0.83 9.49 1.65
N SER A 136 -1.33 9.92 2.79
CA SER A 136 -2.07 11.16 2.96
C SER A 136 -1.92 11.59 4.41
N THR A 137 -0.93 12.44 4.65
CA THR A 137 -0.84 13.21 5.89
C THR A 137 -1.18 14.66 5.61
N LYS A 138 -1.99 15.25 6.49
CA LYS A 138 -2.36 16.65 6.46
C LYS A 138 -2.58 17.09 7.89
N VAL A 139 -1.70 17.95 8.38
CA VAL A 139 -1.81 18.46 9.76
C VAL A 139 -3.06 19.33 9.89
N SER A 140 -3.85 19.09 10.93
CA SER A 140 -5.04 19.89 11.24
C SER A 140 -4.65 21.32 11.65
N ASN A 141 -3.55 21.47 12.41
CA ASN A 141 -2.97 22.76 12.77
C ASN A 141 -1.71 23.07 11.93
N SER A 142 -1.81 23.99 10.97
CA SER A 142 -0.70 24.35 10.08
C SER A 142 0.47 25.10 10.75
N ASN A 143 0.25 25.57 11.99
CA ASN A 143 1.24 26.24 12.84
C ASN A 143 1.79 25.33 13.95
N TRP A 144 1.61 24.01 13.84
CA TRP A 144 2.16 23.05 14.80
C TRP A 144 3.70 23.11 14.88
N ALA A 145 4.26 22.52 15.94
CA ALA A 145 5.66 22.65 16.30
C ALA A 145 6.64 22.26 15.18
N GLY A 146 6.30 21.25 14.37
CA GLY A 146 7.11 20.76 13.26
C GLY A 146 6.68 21.24 11.88
N ALA A 147 5.96 22.37 11.73
CA ALA A 147 5.45 22.85 10.44
C ALA A 147 6.52 23.00 9.33
N GLY A 148 7.79 23.19 9.71
CA GLY A 148 8.96 23.24 8.81
C GLY A 148 9.35 21.87 8.26
N TYR A 149 8.99 20.80 8.94
CA TYR A 149 9.26 19.41 8.58
C TYR A 149 8.11 18.82 7.74
N ASN A 150 6.86 19.05 8.14
CA ASN A 150 5.69 18.58 7.40
C ASN A 150 4.48 19.50 7.60
N ARG A 151 3.70 19.71 6.54
CA ARG A 151 2.33 20.23 6.60
C ARG A 151 1.35 19.32 5.87
N SER A 152 1.75 18.81 4.71
CA SER A 152 0.99 17.77 4.03
C SER A 152 1.90 16.93 3.16
N SER A 153 1.66 15.63 3.13
CA SER A 153 2.31 14.69 2.22
C SER A 153 1.25 13.80 1.60
N LYS A 154 1.31 13.63 0.28
CA LYS A 154 0.43 12.76 -0.48
C LYS A 154 1.24 11.88 -1.43
N VAL A 155 0.93 10.60 -1.45
CA VAL A 155 1.37 9.64 -2.46
C VAL A 155 0.11 8.93 -2.92
N PHE A 156 -0.07 8.86 -4.23
CA PHE A 156 -1.18 8.15 -4.86
C PHE A 156 -0.59 7.24 -5.93
N SER A 157 -1.09 6.01 -6.02
CA SER A 157 -0.71 5.12 -7.12
C SER A 157 -1.87 4.30 -7.63
N ILE A 158 -1.77 3.92 -8.90
CA ILE A 158 -2.60 2.90 -9.53
C ILE A 158 -1.68 1.98 -10.35
N ASN A 159 -1.96 0.69 -10.33
CA ASN A 159 -1.18 -0.31 -11.02
C ASN A 159 -2.08 -1.25 -11.82
N ALA A 160 -1.73 -1.46 -13.08
CA ALA A 160 -2.30 -2.49 -13.92
C ALA A 160 -1.29 -3.62 -14.12
N ASN A 161 -1.72 -4.86 -13.87
CA ASN A 161 -0.87 -6.03 -13.94
C ASN A 161 -1.52 -7.16 -14.75
N PRO A 162 -1.41 -7.13 -16.09
CA PRO A 162 -1.71 -8.30 -16.91
C PRO A 162 -0.70 -9.42 -16.64
N MET A 163 -1.18 -10.67 -16.62
CA MET A 163 -0.38 -11.85 -16.30
C MET A 163 -0.84 -13.10 -17.06
N VAL A 164 0.08 -14.04 -17.19
CA VAL A 164 -0.16 -15.38 -17.73
C VAL A 164 0.33 -16.41 -16.73
N GLY A 165 -0.53 -17.37 -16.41
CA GLY A 165 -0.23 -18.53 -15.58
C GLY A 165 -0.18 -19.80 -16.39
N TYR A 166 0.72 -20.69 -16.01
CA TYR A 166 0.88 -22.02 -16.58
C TYR A 166 0.92 -23.08 -15.47
N LYS A 167 -0.04 -24.01 -15.51
CA LYS A 167 -0.05 -25.18 -14.64
C LYS A 167 0.87 -26.24 -15.26
N ILE A 168 2.04 -26.45 -14.66
CA ILE A 168 3.04 -27.40 -15.18
C ILE A 168 2.55 -28.85 -14.93
N ASN A 169 2.01 -29.08 -13.74
CA ASN A 169 1.38 -30.33 -13.32
C ASN A 169 0.54 -30.07 -12.06
N ASP A 170 0.05 -31.12 -11.41
CA ASP A 170 -0.78 -30.97 -10.20
C ASP A 170 -0.01 -30.45 -8.97
N MET A 171 1.33 -30.57 -8.98
CA MET A 171 2.18 -30.09 -7.90
C MET A 171 2.70 -28.68 -8.14
N PHE A 172 2.99 -28.29 -9.38
CA PHE A 172 3.69 -27.04 -9.70
C PHE A 172 2.89 -26.17 -10.67
N SER A 173 2.77 -24.88 -10.35
CA SER A 173 2.30 -23.84 -11.28
C SER A 173 3.20 -22.63 -11.22
N VAL A 174 3.35 -21.96 -12.35
CA VAL A 174 4.15 -20.73 -12.47
C VAL A 174 3.33 -19.64 -13.14
N ALA A 175 3.69 -18.39 -12.91
CA ALA A 175 3.14 -17.29 -13.68
C ALA A 175 4.12 -16.13 -13.78
N VAL A 176 3.94 -15.31 -14.80
CA VAL A 176 4.63 -14.03 -14.99
C VAL A 176 3.63 -12.95 -15.35
N GLY A 177 3.93 -11.71 -14.99
CA GLY A 177 3.12 -10.55 -15.34
C GLY A 177 3.96 -9.30 -15.49
N VAL A 178 3.36 -8.27 -16.08
CA VAL A 178 3.95 -6.94 -16.28
C VAL A 178 3.19 -5.96 -15.41
N GLN A 179 3.88 -5.08 -14.69
CA GLN A 179 3.25 -4.03 -13.89
C GLN A 179 3.39 -2.71 -14.63
N VAL A 180 2.31 -1.94 -14.76
CA VAL A 180 2.32 -0.56 -15.24
C VAL A 180 1.74 0.30 -14.14
N GLN A 181 2.60 1.08 -13.49
CA GLN A 181 2.25 1.85 -12.30
C GLN A 181 2.33 3.34 -12.58
N TYR A 182 1.23 4.05 -12.37
CA TYR A 182 1.20 5.51 -12.29
C TYR A 182 1.33 5.95 -10.83
N MET A 183 2.11 7.01 -10.59
CA MET A 183 2.29 7.58 -9.26
C MET A 183 2.22 9.11 -9.29
N ASP A 184 1.50 9.71 -8.34
CA ASP A 184 1.44 11.16 -8.06
C ASP A 184 1.93 11.40 -6.63
N VAL A 185 2.88 12.32 -6.48
CA VAL A 185 3.48 12.68 -5.19
C VAL A 185 3.37 14.18 -4.98
N ARG A 186 2.91 14.59 -3.79
CA ARG A 186 2.82 16.00 -3.38
C ARG A 186 3.29 16.18 -1.96
N LEU A 187 4.28 17.03 -1.77
CA LEU A 187 4.88 17.34 -0.47
C LEU A 187 4.78 18.84 -0.23
N LYS A 188 4.25 19.22 0.94
CA LYS A 188 4.11 20.60 1.38
C LYS A 188 4.70 20.77 2.76
N ASN A 189 5.59 21.74 2.91
CA ASN A 189 6.18 22.12 4.19
C ASN A 189 6.34 23.64 4.28
N SER A 190 6.51 24.13 5.49
CA SER A 190 6.95 25.51 5.71
C SER A 190 8.44 25.68 5.41
N ILE A 191 8.84 26.88 4.97
CA ILE A 191 10.26 27.26 4.82
C ILE A 191 11.02 27.35 6.17
N ALA A 192 10.32 27.59 7.28
CA ALA A 192 10.88 27.67 8.63
C ALA A 192 9.86 27.23 9.70
N ALA A 193 10.31 26.87 10.90
CA ALA A 193 9.45 26.62 12.04
C ALA A 193 10.05 27.18 13.33
N PRO A 194 9.23 27.57 14.33
CA PRO A 194 7.88 28.12 14.18
C PRO A 194 8.00 29.62 13.88
N ALA A 195 7.60 30.05 12.68
CA ALA A 195 7.29 31.44 12.42
C ALA A 195 5.82 31.51 12.02
N LEU A 196 5.02 32.26 12.79
CA LEU A 196 3.62 32.53 12.47
C LEU A 196 3.56 33.06 11.03
N ALA A 197 2.78 32.41 10.16
CA ALA A 197 2.62 32.75 8.75
C ALA A 197 3.86 32.55 7.83
N SER A 198 4.73 31.60 8.15
CA SER A 198 5.79 31.18 7.22
C SER A 198 5.22 30.65 5.90
N ALA A 199 5.76 31.18 4.79
CA ALA A 199 5.35 30.76 3.46
C ALA A 199 5.66 29.27 3.23
N GLY A 200 4.77 28.59 2.51
CA GLY A 200 4.91 27.17 2.20
C GLY A 200 5.67 26.94 0.91
N THR A 201 6.49 25.89 0.87
CA THR A 201 6.95 25.31 -0.39
C THR A 201 6.09 24.09 -0.71
N ALA A 202 5.86 23.87 -2.01
CA ALA A 202 5.13 22.72 -2.52
C ALA A 202 6.00 22.06 -3.60
N LEU A 203 6.20 20.76 -3.47
CA LEU A 203 6.86 19.90 -4.45
C LEU A 203 5.83 18.90 -4.93
N GLU A 204 5.55 18.90 -6.22
CA GLU A 204 4.55 18.03 -6.84
C GLU A 204 5.14 17.39 -8.09
N GLY A 205 4.85 16.12 -8.34
CA GLY A 205 5.28 15.43 -9.55
C GLY A 205 4.62 14.08 -9.73
N ASP A 206 4.52 13.66 -10.98
CA ASP A 206 3.87 12.42 -11.37
C ASP A 206 4.61 11.72 -12.52
N GLY A 207 4.33 10.43 -12.69
CA GLY A 207 4.96 9.62 -13.72
C GLY A 207 4.45 8.19 -13.75
N THR A 208 4.85 7.48 -14.80
CA THR A 208 4.51 6.06 -15.01
C THR A 208 5.78 5.24 -15.10
N GLY A 209 5.84 4.15 -14.34
CA GLY A 209 6.91 3.17 -14.36
C GLY A 209 6.42 1.78 -14.76
N VAL A 210 7.34 0.91 -15.15
CA VAL A 210 7.07 -0.47 -15.54
C VAL A 210 7.90 -1.44 -14.69
N GLY A 211 7.29 -2.54 -14.30
CA GLY A 211 7.94 -3.63 -13.57
C GLY A 211 7.43 -5.00 -14.01
N LEU A 212 7.83 -6.02 -13.26
CA LEU A 212 7.48 -7.41 -13.51
C LEU A 212 6.96 -8.07 -12.24
N THR A 213 6.17 -9.12 -12.41
CA THR A 213 5.77 -10.04 -11.35
C THR A 213 6.08 -11.47 -11.77
N ALA A 214 6.48 -12.30 -10.82
CA ALA A 214 6.69 -13.73 -11.02
C ALA A 214 6.15 -14.52 -9.83
N GLY A 215 5.74 -15.75 -10.08
CA GLY A 215 5.08 -16.57 -9.07
C GLY A 215 5.33 -18.06 -9.26
N LEU A 216 5.31 -18.78 -8.15
CA LEU A 216 5.36 -20.24 -8.08
C LEU A 216 4.36 -20.71 -7.02
N THR A 217 3.61 -21.77 -7.31
CA THR A 217 2.90 -22.56 -6.28
C THR A 217 3.41 -23.99 -6.28
N PHE A 218 3.45 -24.59 -5.10
CA PHE A 218 3.94 -25.95 -4.87
C PHE A 218 3.00 -26.70 -3.93
N LYS A 219 2.41 -27.79 -4.42
CA LYS A 219 1.44 -28.65 -3.73
C LYS A 219 2.04 -30.06 -3.54
N PRO A 220 2.87 -30.29 -2.51
CA PRO A 220 3.59 -31.55 -2.34
C PRO A 220 2.68 -32.74 -1.99
N PHE A 221 1.56 -32.49 -1.30
CA PHE A 221 0.59 -33.49 -0.89
C PHE A 221 -0.76 -32.81 -0.64
N GLU A 222 -1.80 -33.64 -0.54
CA GLU A 222 -3.18 -33.16 -0.40
C GLU A 222 -3.35 -32.22 0.81
N GLY A 223 -4.06 -31.12 0.58
CA GLY A 223 -4.33 -30.12 1.62
C GLY A 223 -3.16 -29.18 1.93
N THR A 224 -1.99 -29.33 1.30
CA THR A 224 -0.81 -28.51 1.59
C THR A 224 -0.37 -27.75 0.35
N GLU A 225 -0.13 -26.45 0.52
CA GLU A 225 0.30 -25.60 -0.55
C GLU A 225 1.28 -24.53 -0.04
N PHE A 226 2.37 -24.39 -0.77
CA PHE A 226 3.32 -23.29 -0.64
C PHE A 226 3.17 -22.35 -1.83
N GLY A 227 3.34 -21.06 -1.58
CA GLY A 227 3.36 -20.02 -2.60
C GLY A 227 4.59 -19.14 -2.44
N LEU A 228 5.27 -18.86 -3.55
CA LEU A 228 6.36 -17.90 -3.61
C LEU A 228 6.04 -16.87 -4.69
N GLY A 229 5.84 -15.64 -4.27
CA GLY A 229 5.57 -14.50 -5.14
C GLY A 229 6.72 -13.50 -5.14
N TYR A 230 6.92 -12.84 -6.27
CA TYR A 230 7.89 -11.78 -6.46
C TYR A 230 7.27 -10.63 -7.24
N ARG A 231 7.43 -9.40 -6.74
CA ARG A 231 7.09 -8.16 -7.42
C ARG A 231 8.38 -7.34 -7.55
N SER A 232 8.77 -6.98 -8.76
CA SER A 232 10.01 -6.23 -8.97
C SER A 232 9.92 -4.81 -8.44
N THR A 233 11.09 -4.19 -8.25
CA THR A 233 11.21 -2.73 -8.19
C THR A 233 10.63 -2.09 -9.45
N ILE A 234 10.09 -0.87 -9.30
CA ILE A 234 9.69 0.00 -10.40
C ILE A 234 10.42 1.33 -10.22
N SER A 235 11.29 1.67 -11.17
CA SER A 235 11.85 3.02 -11.28
C SER A 235 10.90 3.90 -12.07
N THR A 236 10.50 5.02 -11.47
CA THR A 236 9.58 5.98 -12.06
C THR A 236 10.25 7.36 -12.06
N SER A 237 10.42 7.92 -13.26
CA SER A 237 10.79 9.34 -13.41
C SER A 237 9.56 10.20 -13.20
N LEU A 238 9.54 10.97 -12.12
CA LEU A 238 8.47 11.90 -11.78
C LEU A 238 8.84 13.30 -12.28
N GLY A 239 8.07 13.80 -13.25
CA GLY A 239 8.18 15.17 -13.73
C GLY A 239 7.17 16.06 -13.00
N GLY A 240 7.54 17.30 -12.72
CA GLY A 240 6.63 18.19 -11.99
C GLY A 240 7.18 19.57 -11.69
N THR A 241 6.74 20.15 -10.57
CA THR A 241 7.10 21.52 -10.19
C THR A 241 7.42 21.67 -8.72
N VAL A 242 8.25 22.67 -8.41
CA VAL A 242 8.48 23.16 -7.05
C VAL A 242 8.14 24.64 -6.98
N ALA A 243 7.37 25.02 -5.97
CA ALA A 243 7.05 26.41 -5.64
C ALA A 243 7.96 26.91 -4.52
N LEU A 244 8.75 27.95 -4.81
CA LEU A 244 9.62 28.64 -3.87
C LEU A 244 9.00 30.01 -3.54
N PRO A 245 8.44 30.20 -2.34
CA PRO A 245 7.79 31.46 -1.98
C PRO A 245 8.77 32.60 -1.69
N VAL A 246 10.03 32.26 -1.44
CA VAL A 246 11.15 33.19 -1.19
C VAL A 246 12.38 32.69 -1.93
N PRO A 247 13.36 33.56 -2.23
CA PRO A 247 14.62 33.11 -2.84
C PRO A 247 15.32 32.05 -1.98
N ALA A 248 15.77 30.98 -2.60
CA ALA A 248 16.45 29.87 -1.92
C ALA A 248 17.46 29.19 -2.87
N GLY A 249 18.63 28.82 -2.36
CA GLY A 249 19.64 28.09 -3.14
C GLY A 249 20.14 28.83 -4.39
N GLY A 250 20.14 30.17 -4.38
CA GLY A 250 20.52 31.00 -5.52
C GLY A 250 19.41 31.19 -6.57
N LEU A 251 18.23 30.60 -6.37
CA LEU A 251 17.05 30.83 -7.21
C LEU A 251 16.18 31.94 -6.63
N PRO A 252 15.62 32.83 -7.47
CA PRO A 252 14.54 33.74 -7.07
C PRO A 252 13.30 33.01 -6.54
N ALA A 253 12.37 33.76 -5.94
CA ALA A 253 11.03 33.24 -5.67
C ALA A 253 10.32 32.95 -7.01
N GLY A 254 9.62 31.82 -7.10
CA GLY A 254 8.97 31.39 -8.33
C GLY A 254 8.64 29.90 -8.34
N THR A 255 8.12 29.45 -9.48
CA THR A 255 7.83 28.03 -9.74
C THR A 255 8.81 27.51 -10.77
N TYR A 256 9.40 26.36 -10.48
CA TYR A 256 10.43 25.75 -11.32
C TYR A 256 10.03 24.33 -11.71
N ALA A 257 10.28 23.96 -12.97
CA ALA A 257 10.15 22.59 -13.44
C ALA A 257 11.24 21.72 -12.81
N ILE A 258 10.84 20.56 -12.32
CA ILE A 258 11.72 19.61 -11.65
C ILE A 258 11.47 18.18 -12.14
N THR A 259 12.51 17.36 -12.01
CA THR A 259 12.45 15.92 -12.21
C THR A 259 13.06 15.21 -11.01
N THR A 260 12.52 14.05 -10.63
CA THR A 260 13.13 13.14 -9.65
C THR A 260 12.90 11.69 -10.04
N GLU A 261 13.86 10.82 -9.74
CA GLU A 261 13.72 9.37 -9.96
C GLU A 261 13.35 8.69 -8.64
N LEU A 262 12.18 8.07 -8.60
CA LEU A 262 11.68 7.36 -7.44
C LEU A 262 11.68 5.86 -7.72
N MET A 263 12.32 5.08 -6.85
CA MET A 263 12.34 3.63 -6.92
C MET A 263 11.44 3.03 -5.86
N THR A 264 10.33 2.43 -6.29
CA THR A 264 9.50 1.61 -5.39
C THR A 264 10.17 0.26 -5.13
N PRO A 265 10.03 -0.30 -3.92
CA PRO A 265 10.74 -1.51 -3.54
C PRO A 265 10.22 -2.75 -4.27
N GLU A 266 11.10 -3.73 -4.48
CA GLU A 266 10.68 -5.11 -4.73
C GLU A 266 10.16 -5.77 -3.45
N THR A 267 9.32 -6.78 -3.65
CA THR A 267 8.73 -7.57 -2.58
C THR A 267 8.82 -9.05 -2.91
N VAL A 268 9.16 -9.86 -1.91
CA VAL A 268 9.11 -11.33 -1.95
C VAL A 268 8.12 -11.80 -0.88
N THR A 269 7.11 -12.56 -1.30
CA THR A 269 6.07 -13.11 -0.41
C THR A 269 6.15 -14.63 -0.41
N LEU A 270 6.36 -15.22 0.77
CA LEU A 270 6.28 -16.65 1.00
C LEU A 270 5.01 -16.95 1.80
N SER A 271 4.18 -17.85 1.30
CA SER A 271 2.95 -18.25 1.99
C SER A 271 2.82 -19.76 2.08
N VAL A 272 2.12 -20.22 3.11
CA VAL A 272 1.74 -21.62 3.31
C VAL A 272 0.27 -21.71 3.69
N LYS A 273 -0.37 -22.76 3.21
CA LYS A 273 -1.74 -23.14 3.58
C LYS A 273 -1.76 -24.64 3.85
N GLN A 274 -2.31 -25.01 5.00
CA GLN A 274 -2.45 -26.38 5.44
C GLN A 274 -3.90 -26.65 5.83
N ARG A 275 -4.54 -27.63 5.18
CA ARG A 275 -5.79 -28.21 5.66
C ARG A 275 -5.48 -29.12 6.85
N VAL A 276 -6.03 -28.79 8.01
CA VAL A 276 -5.83 -29.54 9.27
C VAL A 276 -7.05 -30.43 9.55
N MET A 277 -8.23 -29.99 9.13
CA MET A 277 -9.48 -30.76 9.14
C MET A 277 -10.26 -30.46 7.85
N ASP A 278 -11.31 -31.23 7.55
CA ASP A 278 -12.09 -31.02 6.32
C ASP A 278 -12.70 -29.62 6.21
N ASN A 279 -12.99 -28.99 7.36
CA ASN A 279 -13.55 -27.65 7.47
C ASN A 279 -12.59 -26.63 8.10
N LEU A 280 -11.31 -26.98 8.34
CA LEU A 280 -10.35 -26.07 8.98
C LEU A 280 -9.03 -26.02 8.23
N ARG A 281 -8.63 -24.81 7.87
CA ARG A 281 -7.35 -24.49 7.23
C ARG A 281 -6.56 -23.52 8.11
N VAL A 282 -5.26 -23.74 8.24
CA VAL A 282 -4.31 -22.84 8.89
C VAL A 282 -3.38 -22.28 7.82
N LEU A 283 -3.12 -20.98 7.88
CA LEU A 283 -2.39 -20.24 6.87
C LEU A 283 -1.30 -19.38 7.51
N GLY A 284 -0.19 -19.22 6.80
CA GLY A 284 0.91 -18.36 7.23
C GLY A 284 1.50 -17.58 6.05
N THR A 285 2.02 -16.39 6.33
CA THR A 285 2.75 -15.57 5.36
C THR A 285 3.97 -14.94 6.01
N PHE A 286 5.08 -14.91 5.28
CA PHE A 286 6.21 -14.05 5.53
C PHE A 286 6.51 -13.22 4.27
N GLU A 287 6.73 -11.93 4.43
CA GLU A 287 7.01 -11.02 3.33
C GLU A 287 8.22 -10.13 3.66
N TRP A 288 9.08 -9.95 2.68
CA TRP A 288 10.20 -9.00 2.72
C TRP A 288 10.01 -7.95 1.63
N THR A 289 10.22 -6.68 2.00
CA THR A 289 10.14 -5.53 1.09
C THR A 289 11.42 -4.71 1.16
N ASN A 290 12.09 -4.53 0.02
CA ASN A 290 13.41 -3.87 -0.08
C ASN A 290 13.30 -2.33 -0.09
N TRP A 291 12.79 -1.78 1.01
CA TRP A 291 12.68 -0.34 1.22
C TRP A 291 14.04 0.39 1.20
N SER A 292 15.14 -0.33 1.41
CA SER A 292 16.48 0.25 1.34
C SER A 292 16.88 0.79 -0.02
N ARG A 293 16.13 0.48 -1.09
CA ARG A 293 16.29 1.10 -2.42
C ARG A 293 15.90 2.57 -2.49
N LEU A 294 14.99 3.01 -1.62
CA LEU A 294 14.43 4.35 -1.70
C LEU A 294 15.51 5.43 -1.49
N LYS A 295 16.51 5.15 -0.65
CA LYS A 295 17.70 5.99 -0.39
C LYS A 295 17.33 7.48 -0.27
N ALA A 296 17.93 8.34 -1.09
CA ALA A 296 17.71 9.78 -1.09
C ALA A 296 17.53 10.31 -2.52
N PRO A 297 16.31 10.23 -3.11
CA PRO A 297 16.04 10.70 -4.45
C PRO A 297 16.43 12.17 -4.61
N LYS A 298 17.15 12.48 -5.69
CA LYS A 298 17.55 13.84 -6.02
C LYS A 298 16.44 14.52 -6.80
N VAL A 299 16.14 15.76 -6.44
CA VAL A 299 15.22 16.63 -7.17
C VAL A 299 16.08 17.58 -7.99
N THR A 300 16.01 17.48 -9.31
CA THR A 300 16.80 18.27 -10.26
C THR A 300 15.97 19.31 -10.97
N LEU A 301 16.57 20.43 -11.33
CA LEU A 301 15.93 21.52 -12.06
C LEU A 301 16.15 21.34 -13.57
N ASP A 302 15.06 21.19 -14.31
CA ASP A 302 15.14 20.91 -15.75
C ASP A 302 15.77 22.08 -16.52
N ASN A 303 15.35 23.30 -16.18
CA ASN A 303 15.78 24.53 -16.86
C ASN A 303 17.15 25.06 -16.41
N PHE A 304 17.83 24.35 -15.49
CA PHE A 304 19.14 24.76 -14.95
C PHE A 304 20.18 23.65 -15.14
N GLY A 305 20.16 23.00 -16.31
CA GLY A 305 21.14 21.99 -16.69
C GLY A 305 21.11 20.74 -15.80
N GLY A 306 19.98 20.43 -15.18
CA GLY A 306 19.84 19.28 -14.26
C GLY A 306 20.51 19.50 -12.90
N ALA A 307 20.78 20.75 -12.50
CA ALA A 307 21.32 21.05 -11.18
C ALA A 307 20.42 20.47 -10.07
N THR A 308 21.03 19.86 -9.06
CA THR A 308 20.30 19.32 -7.91
C THR A 308 19.81 20.45 -7.01
N LEU A 309 18.49 20.60 -6.86
CA LEU A 309 17.86 21.55 -5.95
C LEU A 309 17.91 21.04 -4.51
N THR A 310 17.53 19.78 -4.30
CA THR A 310 17.48 19.13 -2.99
C THR A 310 17.51 17.62 -3.15
N SER A 311 17.67 16.90 -2.04
CA SER A 311 17.43 15.45 -1.97
C SER A 311 16.33 15.17 -0.96
N LEU A 312 15.60 14.07 -1.15
CA LEU A 312 14.57 13.61 -0.22
C LEU A 312 15.13 12.42 0.56
N PRO A 313 15.80 12.63 1.71
CA PRO A 313 16.48 11.55 2.42
C PRO A 313 15.46 10.66 3.12
N PHE A 314 15.15 9.50 2.53
CA PHE A 314 14.34 8.47 3.18
C PHE A 314 15.26 7.53 3.96
N ASN A 315 16.26 6.94 3.30
CA ASN A 315 17.25 6.03 3.87
C ASN A 315 16.64 4.91 4.73
N TYR A 316 15.50 4.39 4.28
CA TYR A 316 14.79 3.32 4.96
C TYR A 316 15.61 2.03 5.01
N ASN A 317 15.34 1.21 6.02
CA ASN A 317 15.79 -0.17 6.09
C ASN A 317 14.79 -1.07 5.35
N ASP A 318 15.10 -2.34 5.21
CA ASP A 318 14.14 -3.31 4.67
C ASP A 318 12.97 -3.51 5.64
N GLY A 319 11.77 -3.72 5.09
CA GLY A 319 10.55 -4.00 5.85
C GLY A 319 10.21 -5.48 5.84
N TYR A 320 9.55 -5.94 6.90
CA TYR A 320 9.15 -7.34 7.05
C TYR A 320 7.71 -7.44 7.57
N PHE A 321 7.00 -8.48 7.14
CA PHE A 321 5.64 -8.78 7.59
C PHE A 321 5.48 -10.28 7.84
N ALA A 322 4.90 -10.66 8.97
CA ALA A 322 4.63 -12.04 9.31
C ALA A 322 3.20 -12.19 9.81
N ALA A 323 2.43 -13.11 9.23
CA ALA A 323 1.04 -13.34 9.57
C ALA A 323 0.74 -14.82 9.81
N LEU A 324 -0.19 -15.08 10.73
CA LEU A 324 -0.78 -16.38 11.00
C LEU A 324 -2.30 -16.22 11.05
N GLY A 325 -3.02 -17.10 10.36
CA GLY A 325 -4.46 -17.05 10.28
C GLY A 325 -5.09 -18.41 10.11
N MET A 326 -6.42 -18.43 10.25
CA MET A 326 -7.22 -19.62 10.07
C MET A 326 -8.48 -19.31 9.29
N GLU A 327 -8.97 -20.33 8.59
CA GLU A 327 -10.21 -20.32 7.84
C GLU A 327 -11.04 -21.55 8.21
N TYR A 328 -12.28 -21.31 8.63
CA TYR A 328 -13.19 -22.34 9.13
C TYR A 328 -14.50 -22.33 8.35
N ASP A 329 -14.77 -23.43 7.64
CA ASP A 329 -16.04 -23.63 6.93
C ASP A 329 -17.13 -24.01 7.94
N PHE A 330 -17.90 -23.00 8.38
CA PHE A 330 -18.97 -23.18 9.36
C PHE A 330 -20.12 -24.01 8.77
N ASN A 331 -20.45 -23.77 7.49
CA ASN A 331 -21.35 -24.59 6.68
C ASN A 331 -21.06 -24.37 5.18
N GLN A 332 -21.91 -24.91 4.30
CA GLN A 332 -21.73 -24.81 2.85
C GLN A 332 -21.80 -23.37 2.30
N GLN A 333 -22.41 -22.43 3.03
CA GLN A 333 -22.60 -21.04 2.62
C GLN A 333 -21.70 -20.07 3.37
N LEU A 334 -21.27 -20.40 4.58
CA LEU A 334 -20.57 -19.49 5.48
C LEU A 334 -19.20 -20.03 5.86
N THR A 335 -18.16 -19.26 5.54
CA THR A 335 -16.78 -19.49 5.99
C THR A 335 -16.34 -18.33 6.88
N LEU A 336 -15.75 -18.63 8.04
CA LEU A 336 -15.25 -17.67 9.01
C LEU A 336 -13.73 -17.60 8.98
N ARG A 337 -13.18 -16.43 9.28
CA ARG A 337 -11.73 -16.16 9.28
C ARG A 337 -11.32 -15.38 10.50
N ALA A 338 -10.11 -15.66 10.96
CA ALA A 338 -9.42 -14.85 11.95
C ALA A 338 -7.92 -14.90 11.67
N GLY A 339 -7.21 -13.85 12.05
CA GLY A 339 -5.75 -13.82 11.94
C GLY A 339 -5.12 -12.73 12.79
N ALA A 340 -3.81 -12.84 12.92
CA ALA A 340 -2.97 -11.81 13.48
C ALA A 340 -1.67 -11.69 12.67
N ALA A 341 -1.10 -10.49 12.65
CA ALA A 341 0.19 -10.26 12.02
C ALA A 341 1.06 -9.31 12.84
N TYR A 342 2.36 -9.41 12.63
CA TYR A 342 3.33 -8.43 13.06
C TYR A 342 4.01 -7.83 11.83
N GLU A 343 4.15 -6.52 11.83
CA GLU A 343 4.82 -5.77 10.77
C GLU A 343 5.96 -4.94 11.35
N TRP A 344 7.16 -5.16 10.84
CA TRP A 344 8.34 -4.38 11.19
C TRP A 344 8.44 -3.19 10.25
N SER A 345 8.50 -1.99 10.83
CA SER A 345 8.64 -0.77 10.03
C SER A 345 10.03 -0.67 9.41
N PRO A 346 10.11 -0.25 8.13
CA PRO A 346 11.39 0.09 7.51
C PRO A 346 11.99 1.40 8.06
N ILE A 347 11.30 2.10 8.97
CA ILE A 347 11.65 3.44 9.46
C ILE A 347 12.06 3.36 10.95
N SER A 348 13.35 3.54 11.22
CA SER A 348 13.86 3.67 12.60
C SER A 348 13.78 5.10 13.11
N THR A 349 13.91 5.28 14.43
CA THR A 349 13.86 6.60 15.08
C THR A 349 14.89 7.60 14.54
N ASP A 350 16.06 7.14 14.10
CA ASP A 350 17.15 7.99 13.59
C ASP A 350 16.91 8.55 12.19
N ILE A 351 15.90 8.03 11.48
CA ILE A 351 15.52 8.45 10.12
C ILE A 351 14.05 8.88 10.02
N ARG A 352 13.27 8.73 11.10
CA ARG A 352 11.82 8.96 11.11
C ARG A 352 11.50 10.41 10.82
N SER A 353 10.64 10.61 9.82
CA SER A 353 10.20 11.94 9.41
C SER A 353 8.82 12.27 9.95
N ALA A 354 8.55 13.56 10.21
CA ALA A 354 7.22 14.05 10.53
C ALA A 354 6.20 13.90 9.37
N ARG A 355 6.66 13.59 8.15
CA ARG A 355 5.81 13.30 6.99
C ARG A 355 5.11 11.96 7.11
N LEU A 356 5.84 11.02 7.68
CA LEU A 356 5.46 9.64 7.84
C LEU A 356 6.06 9.09 9.14
N PRO A 357 5.37 9.25 10.27
CA PRO A 357 5.81 8.70 11.53
C PRO A 357 5.41 7.21 11.67
N ASP A 358 5.94 6.37 10.78
CA ASP A 358 5.68 4.92 10.79
C ASP A 358 6.42 4.20 11.93
N ASN A 359 5.89 3.04 12.30
CA ASN A 359 6.32 2.20 13.41
C ASN A 359 5.90 0.73 13.24
N ASP A 360 6.44 -0.11 14.10
CA ASP A 360 6.07 -1.52 14.17
C ASP A 360 4.62 -1.69 14.61
N ARG A 361 3.96 -2.74 14.11
CA ARG A 361 2.51 -2.91 14.27
C ARG A 361 2.07 -4.31 14.54
N ILE A 362 0.97 -4.39 15.27
CA ILE A 362 0.24 -5.62 15.51
C ILE A 362 -1.11 -5.51 14.83
N TRP A 363 -1.40 -6.45 13.96
CA TRP A 363 -2.67 -6.57 13.26
C TRP A 363 -3.50 -7.64 13.95
N VAL A 364 -4.78 -7.36 14.19
CA VAL A 364 -5.76 -8.37 14.62
C VAL A 364 -6.97 -8.26 13.72
N SER A 365 -7.36 -9.39 13.13
CA SER A 365 -8.37 -9.41 12.07
C SER A 365 -9.41 -10.50 12.27
N GLY A 366 -10.60 -10.24 11.73
CA GLY A 366 -11.67 -11.22 11.60
C GLY A 366 -12.44 -11.00 10.30
N GLY A 367 -13.06 -12.04 9.77
CA GLY A 367 -13.83 -11.90 8.53
C GLY A 367 -14.72 -13.09 8.24
N ALA A 368 -15.52 -12.96 7.18
CA ALA A 368 -16.42 -14.00 6.72
C ALA A 368 -16.57 -13.96 5.20
N SER A 369 -16.82 -15.12 4.60
CA SER A 369 -17.38 -15.23 3.25
C SER A 369 -18.78 -15.80 3.32
N TYR A 370 -19.68 -15.24 2.50
CA TYR A 370 -21.01 -15.77 2.27
C TYR A 370 -21.17 -16.14 0.80
N ALA A 371 -21.27 -17.44 0.51
CA ALA A 371 -21.58 -17.97 -0.82
C ALA A 371 -23.10 -17.88 -1.04
N PHE A 372 -23.52 -16.88 -1.82
CA PHE A 372 -24.93 -16.69 -2.14
C PHE A 372 -25.43 -17.80 -3.08
N ASN A 373 -24.60 -18.21 -4.03
CA ASN A 373 -24.75 -19.40 -4.87
C ASN A 373 -23.37 -19.82 -5.42
N ASP A 374 -23.33 -20.79 -6.34
CA ASP A 374 -22.08 -21.34 -6.92
C ASP A 374 -21.24 -20.31 -7.69
N SER A 375 -21.90 -19.27 -8.22
CA SER A 375 -21.30 -18.20 -9.03
C SER A 375 -20.97 -16.95 -8.22
N LEU A 376 -21.77 -16.59 -7.22
CA LEU A 376 -21.71 -15.32 -6.52
C LEU A 376 -21.38 -15.51 -5.03
N SER A 377 -20.33 -14.82 -4.59
CA SER A 377 -19.92 -14.78 -3.18
C SER A 377 -19.60 -13.36 -2.73
N PHE A 378 -19.81 -13.10 -1.44
CA PHE A 378 -19.45 -11.86 -0.77
C PHE A 378 -18.42 -12.14 0.31
N ASP A 379 -17.48 -11.22 0.51
CA ASP A 379 -16.54 -11.30 1.62
C ASP A 379 -16.56 -10.02 2.43
N PHE A 380 -16.36 -10.16 3.73
CA PHE A 380 -16.25 -9.07 4.68
C PHE A 380 -15.03 -9.32 5.56
N GLY A 381 -14.23 -8.28 5.77
CA GLY A 381 -13.05 -8.31 6.63
C GLY A 381 -13.01 -7.09 7.52
N TYR A 382 -12.58 -7.27 8.75
CA TYR A 382 -12.26 -6.20 9.68
C TYR A 382 -10.84 -6.41 10.21
N THR A 383 -10.14 -5.33 10.46
CA THR A 383 -8.84 -5.33 11.12
C THR A 383 -8.72 -4.13 12.02
N HIS A 384 -8.17 -4.36 13.21
CA HIS A 384 -7.62 -3.31 14.03
C HIS A 384 -6.09 -3.42 14.03
N ILE A 385 -5.42 -2.31 13.76
CA ILE A 385 -3.97 -2.19 13.80
C ILE A 385 -3.59 -1.38 15.03
N PHE A 386 -2.84 -2.01 15.92
CA PHE A 386 -2.22 -1.38 17.07
C PHE A 386 -0.86 -0.83 16.65
N GLY A 387 -0.68 0.50 16.76
CA GLY A 387 0.64 1.12 16.69
C GLY A 387 1.42 0.88 17.98
N THR A 388 2.74 0.72 17.87
CA THR A 388 3.66 0.75 19.01
C THR A 388 4.03 2.19 19.38
N ASP A 389 4.45 2.43 20.63
CA ASP A 389 4.91 3.77 21.04
C ASP A 389 6.04 4.26 20.13
N THR A 390 5.87 5.45 19.54
CA THR A 390 6.73 5.92 18.45
C THR A 390 7.37 7.25 18.81
N ASP A 391 8.69 7.25 18.99
CA ASP A 391 9.45 8.47 19.20
C ASP A 391 9.71 9.19 17.87
N LEU A 392 9.50 10.51 17.83
CA LEU A 392 9.97 11.38 16.76
C LEU A 392 11.11 12.24 17.30
N ARG A 393 12.31 12.09 16.73
CA ARG A 393 13.51 12.79 17.21
C ARG A 393 14.36 13.35 16.07
N ILE A 394 14.02 14.56 15.62
CA ILE A 394 14.78 15.30 14.62
C ILE A 394 15.69 16.32 15.34
N VAL A 395 16.96 15.98 15.52
CA VAL A 395 17.98 16.77 16.26
C VAL A 395 19.27 16.85 15.43
N PRO A 396 20.29 17.67 15.79
CA PRO A 396 21.56 17.67 15.06
C PRO A 396 22.13 16.26 14.85
N GLY A 397 22.43 15.92 13.59
CA GLY A 397 22.84 14.57 13.17
C GLY A 397 21.74 13.74 12.50
N HIS A 398 20.46 14.08 12.68
CA HIS A 398 19.34 13.47 11.97
C HIS A 398 19.27 13.95 10.51
N GLN A 399 18.90 13.08 9.57
CA GLN A 399 18.91 13.38 8.13
C GLN A 399 18.02 14.56 7.70
N ASP A 400 16.88 14.73 8.37
CA ASP A 400 15.95 15.83 8.09
C ASP A 400 16.32 17.15 8.79
N TYR A 401 17.27 17.13 9.75
CA TYR A 401 17.54 18.29 10.61
C TYR A 401 18.01 19.51 9.82
N SER A 402 17.43 20.67 10.14
CA SER A 402 17.90 21.97 9.67
C SER A 402 17.93 22.96 10.82
N VAL A 403 19.00 23.77 10.89
CA VAL A 403 19.12 24.86 11.87
C VAL A 403 17.95 25.84 11.76
N THR A 404 17.41 26.07 10.55
CA THR A 404 16.26 26.95 10.31
C THR A 404 14.91 26.35 10.71
N LYS A 405 14.87 25.04 10.96
CA LYS A 405 13.66 24.31 11.35
C LYS A 405 13.68 23.88 12.82
N GLY A 406 14.85 23.84 13.46
CA GLY A 406 15.03 23.52 14.88
C GLY A 406 15.03 22.04 15.20
N SER A 407 15.17 21.72 16.48
CA SER A 407 15.11 20.33 16.97
C SER A 407 13.69 19.94 17.36
N LEU A 408 13.09 18.98 16.67
CA LEU A 408 11.74 18.48 16.96
C LEU A 408 11.84 17.16 17.73
N ILE A 409 11.27 17.13 18.94
CA ILE A 409 11.19 15.92 19.77
C ILE A 409 9.73 15.73 20.17
N GLY A 410 9.21 14.53 20.02
CA GLY A 410 7.83 14.20 20.38
C GLY A 410 7.55 12.71 20.33
N THR A 411 6.31 12.37 20.62
CA THR A 411 5.76 11.01 20.49
C THR A 411 4.63 11.02 19.46
N VAL A 412 4.40 9.86 18.85
CA VAL A 412 3.31 9.63 17.91
C VAL A 412 2.43 8.51 18.41
N ASP A 413 1.17 8.84 18.63
CA ASP A 413 0.13 7.90 18.99
C ASP A 413 -0.64 7.55 17.72
N SER A 414 -0.82 6.27 17.40
CA SER A 414 -1.56 5.86 16.20
C SER A 414 -2.31 4.54 16.35
N SER A 415 -3.47 4.47 15.69
CA SER A 415 -4.28 3.26 15.53
C SER A 415 -5.00 3.31 14.19
N VAL A 416 -5.35 2.15 13.64
CA VAL A 416 -6.09 2.10 12.37
C VAL A 416 -7.17 1.03 12.45
N ASP A 417 -8.39 1.41 12.06
CA ASP A 417 -9.47 0.47 11.78
C ASP A 417 -9.62 0.31 10.27
N ILE A 418 -9.76 -0.93 9.79
CA ILE A 418 -9.98 -1.23 8.38
C ILE A 418 -11.25 -2.08 8.24
N LEU A 419 -12.16 -1.61 7.39
CA LEU A 419 -13.37 -2.32 7.00
C LEU A 419 -13.30 -2.65 5.51
N SER A 420 -13.33 -3.94 5.17
CA SER A 420 -13.22 -4.38 3.79
C SER A 420 -14.41 -5.21 3.37
N ALA A 421 -14.83 -5.03 2.12
CA ALA A 421 -15.88 -5.82 1.49
C ALA A 421 -15.52 -6.17 0.04
N SER A 422 -15.92 -7.36 -0.40
CA SER A 422 -15.79 -7.75 -1.80
C SER A 422 -16.98 -8.52 -2.35
N LEU A 423 -17.07 -8.46 -3.67
CA LEU A 423 -17.94 -9.29 -4.49
C LEU A 423 -17.07 -10.12 -5.42
N ARG A 424 -17.36 -11.42 -5.50
CA ARG A 424 -16.70 -12.38 -6.40
C ARG A 424 -17.74 -13.07 -7.26
N TYR A 425 -17.52 -13.06 -8.56
CA TYR A 425 -18.46 -13.64 -9.53
C TYR A 425 -17.73 -14.50 -10.56
N THR A 426 -18.19 -15.74 -10.74
CA THR A 426 -17.74 -16.66 -11.80
C THR A 426 -18.89 -16.90 -12.79
N PHE A 427 -18.63 -16.64 -14.07
CA PHE A 427 -19.58 -16.75 -15.19
C PHE A 427 -19.77 -18.18 -15.69
#